data_AF-A0A084XX15-F1
#
_entry.id   AF-A0A084XX15-F1
#
_cell.length_a   1.000
_cell.length_b   1.000
_cell.length_c   1.000
_cell.angle_alpha   90.00
_cell.angle_beta   90.00
_cell.angle_gamma   90.00
#
_symmetry.space_group_name_H-M   'P 1'
#
loop_
_entity.id
_entity.type
_entity.pdbx_description
1 polymer ?
#
loop_
_entity_poly.entity_id
_entity_poly.type
_entity_poly.pdbx_seq_one_letter_code
_entity_poly.pdbx_strand_id
1 'polypeptide(L)'
;MTIASVRIYFHAVTEARTRSLSSSHWGFAEWFSRRLRPIREQLRGPEAKGVDIMNLMLYEDPEHAWQPNQWHQRDNSFEFDFVCDLRPLEKSPAIENIQKLMHFYAEVSATAPWPQARAVAAALRQPLSDVDRITLLPYLQWPRGEMVSEAKARRVAANAA
;
A
#
# COMPACT_ATOMS: atom_id res chain seq x y z
N MET A 1 -19.16 -9.80 -4.11
CA MET A 1 -17.83 -9.80 -3.49
C MET A 1 -17.35 -8.37 -3.46
N THR A 2 -17.12 -7.82 -2.26
CA THR A 2 -16.81 -6.39 -2.11
C THR A 2 -15.32 -6.15 -1.98
N ILE A 3 -14.78 -5.27 -2.81
CA ILE A 3 -13.37 -4.86 -2.78
C ILE A 3 -13.32 -3.42 -2.27
N ALA A 4 -12.48 -3.13 -1.28
CA ALA A 4 -12.17 -1.75 -0.93
C ALA A 4 -10.88 -1.31 -1.65
N SER A 5 -10.87 -0.11 -2.21
CA SER A 5 -9.73 0.41 -2.97
C SER A 5 -9.43 1.85 -2.55
N VAL A 6 -8.16 2.17 -2.33
CA VAL A 6 -7.67 3.55 -2.26
C VAL A 6 -6.93 3.86 -3.56
N ARG A 7 -7.43 4.84 -4.29
CA ARG A 7 -6.92 5.26 -5.60
C ARG A 7 -6.24 6.61 -5.46
N ILE A 8 -4.94 6.67 -5.74
CA ILE A 8 -4.18 7.90 -5.75
C ILE A 8 -4.05 8.39 -7.18
N TYR A 9 -4.63 9.55 -7.44
CA TYR A 9 -4.56 10.25 -8.71
C TYR A 9 -3.51 11.36 -8.66
N PHE A 10 -2.72 11.45 -9.72
CA PHE A 10 -1.67 12.45 -9.85
C PHE A 10 -1.45 12.84 -11.31
N HIS A 11 -0.92 14.04 -11.54
CA HIS A 11 -0.50 14.45 -12.88
C HIS A 11 0.82 13.76 -13.24
N ALA A 12 0.77 12.85 -14.21
CA ALA A 12 1.94 12.30 -14.84
C ALA A 12 2.57 13.39 -15.73
N VAL A 13 3.75 13.88 -15.33
CA VAL A 13 4.47 14.93 -16.09
C VAL A 13 5.34 14.29 -17.17
N THR A 14 5.83 13.06 -16.94
CA THR A 14 6.64 12.28 -17.90
C THR A 14 6.50 10.77 -17.65
N GLU A 15 6.67 9.95 -18.68
CA GLU A 15 6.67 8.47 -18.55
C GLU A 15 7.78 7.96 -17.61
N ALA A 16 8.94 8.61 -17.63
CA ALA A 16 10.07 8.30 -16.75
C ALA A 16 9.69 8.49 -15.27
N ARG A 17 8.92 9.53 -14.95
CA ARG A 17 8.42 9.80 -13.61
C ARG A 17 7.46 8.72 -13.16
N THR A 18 6.52 8.33 -14.02
CA THR A 18 5.59 7.22 -13.74
C THR A 18 6.31 5.93 -13.43
N ARG A 19 7.33 5.60 -14.24
CA ARG A 19 8.14 4.39 -14.02
C ARG A 19 8.88 4.43 -12.70
N SER A 20 9.45 5.59 -12.35
CA SER A 20 10.12 5.82 -11.07
C SER A 20 9.16 5.65 -9.88
N LEU A 21 8.00 6.32 -9.90
CA LEU A 21 6.99 6.20 -8.85
C LEU A 21 6.48 4.76 -8.74
N SER A 22 6.25 4.09 -9.87
CA SER A 22 5.84 2.69 -9.90
C SER A 22 6.88 1.78 -9.23
N SER A 23 8.17 1.94 -9.52
CA SER A 23 9.22 1.05 -8.98
C SER A 23 9.61 1.37 -7.53
N SER A 24 9.69 2.65 -7.17
CA SER A 24 10.18 3.10 -5.86
C SER A 24 9.08 3.30 -4.83
N HIS A 25 7.85 3.56 -5.25
CA HIS A 25 6.74 3.83 -4.35
C HIS A 25 5.60 2.84 -4.49
N TRP A 26 5.56 1.98 -5.50
CA TRP A 26 4.47 1.01 -5.70
C TRP A 26 4.91 -0.43 -5.95
N GLY A 27 6.21 -0.67 -6.14
CA GLY A 27 6.80 -2.00 -6.06
C GLY A 27 6.49 -2.69 -4.72
N PHE A 28 6.18 -1.90 -3.67
CA PHE A 28 5.73 -2.40 -2.38
C PHE A 28 4.32 -3.00 -2.39
N ALA A 29 3.48 -2.84 -3.43
CA ALA A 29 2.11 -3.37 -3.41
C ALA A 29 2.09 -4.90 -3.18
N GLU A 30 3.04 -5.63 -3.76
CA GLU A 30 3.17 -7.07 -3.49
C GLU A 30 3.62 -7.35 -2.04
N TRP A 31 4.59 -6.59 -1.53
CA TRP A 31 5.02 -6.68 -0.14
C TRP A 31 3.90 -6.31 0.84
N PHE A 32 3.08 -5.33 0.48
CA PHE A 32 1.92 -4.85 1.22
C PHE A 32 0.88 -5.96 1.34
N SER A 33 0.57 -6.66 0.26
CA SER A 33 -0.29 -7.84 0.28
C SER A 33 0.25 -8.95 1.19
N ARG A 34 1.58 -9.10 1.31
CA ARG A 34 2.21 -10.01 2.28
C ARG A 34 2.05 -9.52 3.72
N ARG A 35 2.29 -8.23 3.98
CA ARG A 35 2.11 -7.63 5.32
C ARG A 35 0.66 -7.75 5.81
N LEU A 36 -0.31 -7.58 4.91
CA LEU A 36 -1.73 -7.69 5.26
C LEU A 36 -2.23 -9.13 5.34
N ARG A 37 -1.43 -10.12 4.93
CA ARG A 37 -1.81 -11.53 4.95
C ARG A 37 -2.32 -12.02 6.33
N PRO A 38 -1.66 -11.71 7.47
CA PRO A 38 -2.13 -12.18 8.78
C PRO A 38 -3.50 -11.63 9.13
N ILE A 39 -3.74 -10.34 8.90
CA ILE A 39 -5.05 -9.71 9.11
C ILE A 39 -6.09 -10.31 8.16
N ARG A 40 -5.73 -10.53 6.90
CA ARG A 40 -6.62 -11.19 5.94
C ARG A 40 -7.00 -12.61 6.38
N GLU A 41 -6.07 -13.35 6.97
CA GLU A 41 -6.32 -14.69 7.51
C GLU A 41 -7.20 -14.65 8.75
N GLN A 42 -7.05 -13.64 9.62
CA GLN A 42 -7.87 -13.43 10.81
C GLN A 42 -9.30 -12.96 10.49
N LEU A 43 -9.47 -12.11 9.48
CA LEU A 43 -10.76 -11.53 9.08
C LEU A 43 -11.59 -12.46 8.17
N ARG A 44 -11.06 -13.62 7.78
CA ARG A 44 -11.75 -14.56 6.90
C ARG A 44 -12.88 -15.31 7.61
N GLY A 45 -14.11 -14.96 7.25
CA GLY A 45 -15.21 -15.92 7.19
C GLY A 45 -15.17 -16.73 5.87
N PRO A 46 -16.04 -17.74 5.68
CA PRO A 46 -16.06 -18.61 4.50
C PRO A 46 -16.20 -17.87 3.15
N GLU A 47 -16.70 -16.63 3.16
CA GLU A 47 -16.98 -15.82 1.96
C GLU A 47 -15.79 -14.98 1.44
N ALA A 48 -14.66 -14.92 2.17
CA ALA A 48 -13.54 -14.02 1.87
C ALA A 48 -12.31 -14.72 1.22
N LYS A 49 -12.50 -15.92 0.65
CA LYS A 49 -11.42 -16.70 0.03
C LYS A 49 -11.11 -16.13 -1.36
N GLY A 50 -9.95 -15.47 -1.51
CA GLY A 50 -9.47 -14.91 -2.79
C GLY A 50 -9.73 -13.41 -2.99
N VAL A 51 -10.24 -12.71 -1.97
CA VAL A 51 -10.53 -11.27 -2.03
C VAL A 51 -9.43 -10.48 -1.35
N ASP A 52 -8.90 -9.45 -2.01
CA ASP A 52 -8.06 -8.46 -1.36
C ASP A 52 -8.94 -7.48 -0.59
N ILE A 53 -8.67 -7.35 0.71
CA ILE A 53 -9.46 -6.53 1.63
C ILE A 53 -9.28 -5.03 1.32
N MET A 54 -8.09 -4.66 0.86
CA MET A 54 -7.76 -3.30 0.47
C MET A 54 -6.78 -3.35 -0.71
N ASN A 55 -7.14 -2.71 -1.81
CA ASN A 55 -6.26 -2.48 -2.94
C ASN A 55 -5.74 -1.05 -2.94
N LEU A 56 -4.51 -0.91 -3.41
CA LEU A 56 -3.87 0.37 -3.58
C LEU A 56 -3.53 0.57 -5.04
N MET A 57 -3.94 1.70 -5.61
CA MET A 57 -3.83 1.92 -7.04
C MET A 57 -3.32 3.33 -7.34
N LEU A 58 -2.48 3.44 -8.36
CA LEU A 58 -2.08 4.71 -8.96
C LEU A 58 -2.84 4.94 -10.24
N TYR A 59 -3.29 6.17 -10.42
CA TYR A 59 -3.90 6.62 -11.66
C TYR A 59 -3.25 7.91 -12.13
N GLU A 60 -2.87 7.89 -13.38
CA GLU A 60 -2.48 9.08 -14.11
C GLU A 60 -3.78 9.78 -14.51
N ASP A 61 -3.80 11.10 -14.34
CA ASP A 61 -4.95 11.99 -14.61
C ASP A 61 -5.94 12.17 -13.45
N PRO A 62 -5.75 13.22 -12.63
CA PRO A 62 -6.68 13.64 -11.59
C PRO A 62 -8.09 13.96 -12.04
N GLU A 63 -8.33 14.24 -13.33
CA GLU A 63 -9.67 14.53 -13.84
C GLU A 63 -10.59 13.30 -13.78
N HIS A 64 -9.99 12.10 -13.73
CA HIS A 64 -10.71 10.84 -13.55
C HIS A 64 -11.08 10.52 -12.09
N ALA A 65 -10.59 11.31 -11.12
CA ALA A 65 -10.92 11.11 -9.72
C ALA A 65 -12.41 11.43 -9.50
N TRP A 66 -13.17 10.42 -9.09
CA TRP A 66 -14.58 10.59 -8.81
C TRP A 66 -14.79 10.79 -7.32
N GLN A 67 -15.39 11.92 -6.96
CA GLN A 67 -15.70 12.23 -5.56
C GLN A 67 -14.47 12.11 -4.63
N PRO A 68 -13.44 12.95 -4.83
CA PRO A 68 -12.20 12.84 -4.08
C PRO A 68 -12.40 13.12 -2.58
N ASN A 69 -11.58 12.46 -1.76
CA ASN A 69 -11.54 12.54 -0.31
C ASN A 69 -12.78 11.98 0.41
N GLN A 70 -13.59 11.16 -0.27
CA GLN A 70 -14.71 10.46 0.34
C GLN A 70 -14.83 9.01 -0.16
N TRP A 71 -15.30 8.15 0.74
CA TRP A 71 -15.67 6.79 0.39
C TRP A 71 -16.97 6.79 -0.41
N HIS A 72 -16.97 6.10 -1.54
CA HIS A 72 -18.14 5.91 -2.37
C HIS A 72 -18.26 4.46 -2.81
N GLN A 73 -19.48 4.03 -3.13
CA GLN A 73 -19.73 2.72 -3.71
C GLN A 73 -19.78 2.84 -5.23
N ARG A 74 -19.04 1.97 -5.92
CA ARG A 74 -19.11 1.81 -7.37
C ARG A 74 -19.30 0.33 -7.68
N ASP A 75 -20.43 -0.04 -8.28
CA ASP A 75 -20.80 -1.43 -8.50
C ASP A 75 -20.67 -2.28 -7.22
N ASN A 76 -19.73 -3.23 -7.23
CA ASN A 76 -19.42 -4.12 -6.11
C ASN A 76 -18.16 -3.68 -5.34
N SER A 77 -17.59 -2.50 -5.56
CA SER A 77 -16.45 -1.98 -4.80
C SER A 77 -16.81 -0.76 -3.94
N PHE A 78 -16.04 -0.58 -2.88
CA PHE A 78 -15.94 0.70 -2.18
C PHE A 78 -14.61 1.35 -2.57
N GLU A 79 -14.66 2.61 -2.96
CA GLU A 79 -13.52 3.32 -3.53
C GLU A 79 -13.30 4.63 -2.78
N PHE A 80 -12.04 4.99 -2.56
CA PHE A 80 -11.63 6.27 -2.03
C PHE A 80 -10.62 6.89 -2.98
N ASP A 81 -10.96 8.06 -3.52
CA ASP A 81 -10.13 8.74 -4.50
C ASP A 81 -9.37 9.86 -3.83
N PHE A 82 -8.06 9.90 -4.03
CA PHE A 82 -7.19 10.93 -3.47
C PHE A 82 -6.40 11.58 -4.58
N VAL A 83 -6.61 12.89 -4.78
CA VAL A 83 -5.86 13.68 -5.76
C VAL A 83 -4.72 14.38 -5.05
N CYS A 84 -3.49 14.17 -5.51
CA CYS A 84 -2.33 14.86 -4.94
C CYS A 84 -1.17 15.03 -5.90
N ASP A 85 -0.24 15.89 -5.50
CA ASP A 85 1.07 16.00 -6.14
C ASP A 85 2.09 15.08 -5.45
N LEU A 86 2.59 14.09 -6.19
CA LEU A 86 3.57 13.13 -5.71
C LEU A 86 5.04 13.61 -5.85
N ARG A 87 5.30 14.80 -6.40
CA ARG A 87 6.68 15.35 -6.55
C ARG A 87 7.48 15.35 -5.24
N PRO A 88 6.90 15.63 -4.06
CA PRO A 88 7.65 15.58 -2.81
C PRO A 88 8.23 14.20 -2.49
N LEU A 89 7.58 13.11 -2.95
CA LEU A 89 8.05 11.74 -2.67
C LEU A 89 9.35 11.43 -3.40
N GLU A 90 9.58 12.00 -4.57
CA GLU A 90 10.80 11.78 -5.36
C GLU A 90 12.08 12.27 -4.67
N LYS A 91 11.94 13.21 -3.73
CA LYS A 91 13.07 13.82 -3.02
C LYS A 91 13.42 13.10 -1.71
N SER A 92 12.67 12.07 -1.35
CA SER A 92 12.86 11.32 -0.10
C SER A 92 13.17 9.85 -0.40
N PRO A 93 13.91 9.16 0.49
CA PRO A 93 14.12 7.73 0.35
C PRO A 93 12.79 6.96 0.29
N ALA A 94 12.68 6.04 -0.67
CA ALA A 94 11.49 5.22 -0.87
C ALA A 94 10.95 4.59 0.43
N ILE A 95 11.85 4.04 1.25
CA ILE A 95 11.50 3.40 2.53
C ILE A 95 10.80 4.35 3.51
N GLU A 96 11.19 5.62 3.55
CA GLU A 96 10.55 6.63 4.40
C GLU A 96 9.19 7.03 3.87
N ASN A 97 9.05 7.11 2.55
CA ASN A 97 7.77 7.41 1.90
C ASN A 97 6.76 6.28 2.10
N ILE A 98 7.19 5.00 2.08
CA ILE A 98 6.29 3.88 2.39
C ILE A 98 5.70 4.03 3.79
N GLN A 99 6.48 4.43 4.79
CA GLN A 99 5.97 4.64 6.14
C GLN A 99 4.92 5.76 6.20
N LYS A 100 5.14 6.88 5.48
CA LYS A 100 4.16 7.98 5.36
C LYS A 100 2.88 7.51 4.65
N LEU A 101 3.02 6.76 3.55
CA LEU A 101 1.90 6.21 2.79
C LEU A 101 1.09 5.20 3.62
N MET A 102 1.75 4.32 4.37
CA MET A 102 1.07 3.40 5.29
C MET A 102 0.22 4.14 6.32
N HIS A 103 0.75 5.21 6.91
CA HIS A 103 -0.01 6.01 7.87
C HIS A 103 -1.21 6.69 7.21
N PHE A 104 -1.03 7.30 6.03
CA PHE A 104 -2.12 7.85 5.25
C PHE A 104 -3.22 6.82 4.97
N TYR A 105 -2.85 5.62 4.51
CA TYR A 105 -3.82 4.55 4.27
C TYR A 105 -4.48 4.04 5.52
N ALA A 106 -3.79 4.06 6.66
CA ALA A 106 -4.41 3.69 7.92
C ALA A 106 -5.57 4.62 8.28
N GLU A 107 -5.38 5.93 8.09
CA GLU A 107 -6.42 6.93 8.37
C GLU A 107 -7.59 6.84 7.39
N VAL A 108 -7.31 6.65 6.09
CA VAL A 108 -8.36 6.41 5.08
C VAL A 108 -9.13 5.11 5.37
N SER A 109 -8.41 4.03 5.71
CA SER A 109 -9.02 2.73 6.01
C SER A 109 -9.89 2.79 7.27
N ALA A 110 -9.53 3.60 8.26
CA ALA A 110 -10.29 3.71 9.51
C ALA A 110 -11.70 4.28 9.30
N THR A 111 -11.91 5.08 8.25
CA THR A 111 -13.21 5.66 7.89
C THR A 111 -13.95 4.84 6.84
N ALA A 112 -13.40 3.70 6.42
CA ALA A 112 -14.00 2.85 5.40
C ALA A 112 -15.40 2.35 5.81
N PRO A 113 -16.34 2.24 4.87
CA PRO A 113 -17.71 1.77 5.16
C PRO A 113 -17.73 0.31 5.62
N TRP A 114 -16.75 -0.49 5.19
CA TRP A 114 -16.69 -1.93 5.45
C TRP A 114 -15.83 -2.28 6.68
N PRO A 115 -16.33 -3.06 7.68
CA PRO A 115 -15.58 -3.38 8.91
C PRO A 115 -14.23 -4.05 8.67
N GLN A 116 -14.12 -4.93 7.67
CA GLN A 116 -12.89 -5.63 7.33
C GLN A 116 -11.82 -4.65 6.83
N ALA A 117 -12.21 -3.65 6.04
CA ALA A 117 -11.31 -2.58 5.62
C ALA A 117 -10.86 -1.72 6.82
N ARG A 118 -11.77 -1.42 7.75
CA ARG A 118 -11.40 -0.70 8.99
C ARG A 118 -10.40 -1.47 9.85
N ALA A 119 -10.52 -2.79 9.93
CA ALA A 119 -9.60 -3.62 10.69
C ALA A 119 -8.16 -3.60 10.14
N VAL A 120 -7.98 -3.32 8.84
CA VAL A 120 -6.65 -3.16 8.22
C VAL A 120 -5.91 -1.95 8.79
N ALA A 121 -6.61 -0.89 9.21
CA ALA A 121 -6.00 0.34 9.73
C ALA A 121 -5.01 0.06 10.86
N ALA A 122 -5.31 -0.88 11.76
CA ALA A 122 -4.44 -1.20 12.89
C ALA A 122 -3.05 -1.70 12.46
N ALA A 123 -2.95 -2.58 11.45
CA ALA A 123 -1.66 -3.04 10.93
C ALA A 123 -0.91 -1.93 10.17
N LEU A 124 -1.64 -1.04 9.51
CA LEU A 124 -1.03 0.05 8.75
C LEU A 124 -0.45 1.14 9.65
N ARG A 125 -1.01 1.34 10.85
CA ARG A 125 -0.44 2.25 11.85
C ARG A 125 0.85 1.73 12.47
N GLN A 126 1.10 0.42 12.43
CA GLN A 126 2.34 -0.13 12.98
C GLN A 126 3.52 0.33 12.12
N PRO A 127 4.57 0.93 12.72
CA PRO A 127 5.76 1.32 11.98
C PRO A 127 6.44 0.10 11.35
N LEU A 128 7.29 0.36 10.35
CA LEU A 128 8.12 -0.67 9.76
C LEU A 128 9.16 -1.14 10.79
N SER A 129 9.10 -2.42 11.17
CA SER A 129 10.18 -3.07 11.92
C SER A 129 11.44 -3.21 11.06
N ASP A 130 12.58 -3.55 11.65
CA ASP A 130 13.81 -3.81 10.89
C ASP A 130 13.63 -4.99 9.92
N VAL A 131 12.88 -6.01 10.34
CA VAL A 131 12.50 -7.15 9.49
C VAL A 131 11.68 -6.69 8.29
N ASP A 132 10.72 -5.78 8.51
CA ASP A 132 9.93 -5.19 7.43
C ASP A 132 10.80 -4.44 6.46
N ARG A 133 11.71 -3.58 6.96
CA ARG A 133 12.64 -2.81 6.13
C ARG A 133 13.49 -3.73 5.26
N ILE A 134 14.07 -4.79 5.84
CA ILE A 134 14.91 -5.76 5.11
C ILE A 134 14.10 -6.51 4.04
N THR A 135 12.90 -6.97 4.36
CA THR A 135 12.06 -7.73 3.41
C THR A 135 11.40 -6.86 2.35
N LEU A 136 11.23 -5.56 2.62
CA LEU A 136 10.67 -4.58 1.69
C LEU A 136 11.71 -4.10 0.67
N LEU A 137 12.97 -3.94 1.06
CA LEU A 137 14.02 -3.39 0.17
C LEU A 137 14.08 -4.00 -1.24
N PRO A 138 14.01 -5.35 -1.43
CA PRO A 138 14.04 -5.95 -2.77
C PRO A 138 12.91 -5.48 -3.70
N TYR A 139 11.76 -5.08 -3.13
CA TYR A 139 10.60 -4.59 -3.86
C TYR A 139 10.71 -3.15 -4.31
N LEU A 140 11.60 -2.36 -3.67
CA LEU A 140 11.81 -0.95 -3.96
C LEU A 140 12.91 -0.72 -5.02
N GLN A 141 13.40 -1.80 -5.65
CA GLN A 141 14.51 -1.79 -6.59
C GLN A 141 14.06 -2.19 -7.99
N TRP A 142 14.70 -1.59 -9.01
CA TRP A 142 14.59 -2.04 -10.40
C TRP A 142 16.01 -2.24 -11.00
N PRO A 143 16.36 -3.43 -11.53
CA PRO A 143 15.59 -4.66 -11.49
C PRO A 143 15.31 -5.12 -10.04
N ARG A 144 14.28 -5.96 -9.87
CA ARG A 144 13.88 -6.46 -8.54
C ARG A 144 15.05 -7.20 -7.87
N GLY A 145 15.31 -6.90 -6.60
CA GLY A 145 16.38 -7.52 -5.83
C GLY A 145 16.09 -8.97 -5.42
N GLU A 146 17.08 -9.64 -4.82
CA GLU A 146 16.91 -10.99 -4.26
C GLU A 146 15.92 -10.96 -3.09
N MET A 147 14.91 -11.84 -3.15
CA MET A 147 13.90 -11.96 -2.12
C MET A 147 14.48 -12.50 -0.81
N VAL A 148 14.31 -11.75 0.27
CA VAL A 148 14.75 -12.15 1.61
C VAL A 148 13.59 -12.82 2.36
N SER A 149 13.79 -14.05 2.84
CA SER A 149 12.80 -14.70 3.71
C SER A 149 12.74 -14.04 5.07
N GLU A 150 11.59 -14.08 5.72
CA GLU A 150 11.41 -13.47 7.06
C GLU A 150 12.39 -14.07 8.08
N ALA A 151 12.66 -15.38 8.01
CA ALA A 151 13.63 -16.05 8.86
C ALA A 151 15.07 -15.50 8.65
N LYS A 152 15.47 -15.25 7.39
CA LYS A 152 16.75 -14.63 7.07
C LYS A 152 16.79 -13.19 7.56
N ALA A 153 15.73 -12.42 7.34
CA ALA A 153 15.62 -11.03 7.78
C ALA A 153 15.68 -10.88 9.31
N ARG A 154 15.02 -11.76 10.08
CA ARG A 154 15.10 -11.79 11.55
C ARG A 154 16.53 -12.00 12.05
N ARG A 155 17.28 -12.91 11.43
CA ARG A 155 18.71 -13.13 11.78
C ARG A 155 19.56 -11.91 11.47
N VAL A 156 19.33 -11.27 10.32
CA VAL A 156 20.07 -10.05 9.93
C VAL A 156 19.76 -8.90 10.89
N ALA A 157 18.49 -8.67 11.22
CA ALA A 157 18.09 -7.63 12.17
C ALA A 157 18.69 -7.85 13.57
N ALA A 158 18.70 -9.10 14.06
CA ALA A 158 19.26 -9.44 15.36
C ALA A 158 20.78 -9.23 15.46
N ASN A 159 21.50 -9.33 14.33
CA ASN A 159 22.95 -9.11 14.28
C ASN A 159 23.34 -7.64 14.07
N ALA A 160 22.37 -6.76 13.80
CA ALA A 160 22.58 -5.33 13.57
C ALA A 160 22.26 -4.46 14.80
N ALA A 161 21.67 -5.08 15.85
CA ALA A 161 21.33 -4.49 17.13
C ALA A 161 22.41 -4.82 18.18
#